data_AF-A0A4S3LLC4-F1
#
_entry.id   AF-A0A4S3LLC4-F1
#
_cell.length_a   1.000
_cell.length_b   1.000
_cell.length_c   1.000
_cell.angle_alpha   90.00
_cell.angle_beta   90.00
_cell.angle_gamma   90.00
#
_symmetry.space_group_name_H-M   'P 1'
#
loop_
_entity.id
_entity.type
_entity.pdbx_description
1 polymer ?
#
loop_
_entity_poly.entity_id
_entity_poly.type
_entity_poly.pdbx_seq_one_letter_code
_entity_poly.pdbx_strand_id
1 'polypeptide(L)'
;YRPVPPGTPKWGSEWKKATVANYLSSMSIGCEASSYTTKTNYLSLDPNYKDRLGRPLLRVTFDFPENDLKMAAYCTGKVAEIAKAMNPRQLVANPMKGHWNGTPYQSSHVVGGFVMGADPSTSSVNKHLQVWDVPNLFVVGASAFPQNPGYNPTGTVGALAFKAAHAIRNFYLKKPGEMIA
;
A
#
# COMPACT_ATOMS: atom_id res chain seq x y z
N TYR A 1 -14.74 16.41 -3.48
CA TYR A 1 -13.76 17.13 -2.63
C TYR A 1 -14.01 18.64 -2.75
N ARG A 2 -13.91 19.42 -1.67
CA ARG A 2 -14.15 20.89 -1.64
C ARG A 2 -13.02 21.57 -0.85
N PRO A 3 -11.84 21.76 -1.47
CA PRO A 3 -10.69 22.35 -0.78
C PRO A 3 -10.99 23.81 -0.45
N VAL A 4 -10.62 24.21 0.76
CA VAL A 4 -10.66 25.60 1.24
C VAL A 4 -9.32 25.93 1.92
N PRO A 5 -8.88 27.19 1.91
CA PRO A 5 -7.66 27.61 2.59
C PRO A 5 -7.65 27.18 4.08
N PRO A 6 -6.48 26.82 4.64
CA PRO A 6 -6.34 26.60 6.08
C PRO A 6 -6.93 27.74 6.91
N GLY A 7 -7.60 27.41 8.00
CA GLY A 7 -8.29 28.37 8.86
C GLY A 7 -9.72 28.71 8.44
N THR A 8 -10.19 28.31 7.25
CA THR A 8 -11.60 28.46 6.87
C THR A 8 -12.50 27.61 7.80
N PRO A 9 -13.62 28.15 8.32
CA PRO A 9 -14.58 27.35 9.08
C PRO A 9 -15.06 26.12 8.31
N LYS A 10 -15.40 25.04 9.02
CA LYS A 10 -15.82 23.77 8.38
C LYS A 10 -17.23 23.82 7.79
N TRP A 11 -18.02 24.85 8.13
CA TRP A 11 -19.41 25.02 7.68
C TRP A 11 -19.81 26.51 7.73
N GLY A 12 -21.00 26.83 7.22
CA GLY A 12 -21.54 28.20 7.25
C GLY A 12 -21.27 29.02 5.99
N SER A 13 -21.64 30.30 6.02
CA SER A 13 -21.56 31.21 4.87
C SER A 13 -20.12 31.47 4.43
N GLU A 14 -19.18 31.58 5.36
CA GLU A 14 -17.75 31.76 5.08
C GLU A 14 -17.16 30.56 4.34
N TRP A 15 -17.45 29.34 4.79
CA TRP A 15 -17.05 28.11 4.10
C TRP A 15 -17.59 28.03 2.67
N LYS A 16 -18.87 28.40 2.46
CA LYS A 16 -19.49 28.42 1.14
C LYS A 16 -18.78 29.41 0.21
N LYS A 17 -18.52 30.64 0.69
CA LYS A 17 -17.78 31.67 -0.06
C LYS A 17 -16.37 31.19 -0.43
N ALA A 18 -15.64 30.62 0.53
CA ALA A 18 -14.31 30.06 0.29
C ALA A 18 -14.34 28.91 -0.72
N THR A 19 -15.32 28.02 -0.63
CA THR A 19 -15.48 26.92 -1.60
C THR A 19 -15.67 27.46 -3.01
N VAL A 20 -16.62 28.39 -3.21
CA VAL A 20 -16.88 28.99 -4.53
C VAL A 20 -15.62 29.67 -5.08
N ALA A 21 -14.92 30.43 -4.25
CA ALA A 21 -13.73 31.17 -4.66
C ALA A 21 -12.54 30.29 -5.07
N ASN A 22 -12.48 29.02 -4.63
CA ASN A 22 -11.33 28.15 -4.82
C ASN A 22 -11.64 26.87 -5.63
N TYR A 23 -12.92 26.60 -5.94
CA TYR A 23 -13.34 25.32 -6.51
C TYR A 23 -12.63 24.95 -7.82
N LEU A 24 -12.42 25.93 -8.71
CA LEU A 24 -11.80 25.74 -10.02
C LEU A 24 -10.30 26.08 -10.05
N SER A 25 -9.72 26.48 -8.92
CA SER A 25 -8.33 26.95 -8.83
C SER A 25 -7.54 26.23 -7.74
N SER A 26 -7.98 25.03 -7.36
CA SER A 26 -7.33 24.18 -6.37
C SER A 26 -6.83 22.91 -7.03
N MET A 27 -5.62 22.51 -6.66
CA MET A 27 -5.02 21.26 -7.10
C MET A 27 -4.31 20.56 -5.93
N SER A 28 -4.13 19.26 -6.05
CA SER A 28 -3.28 18.47 -5.16
C SER A 28 -2.16 17.86 -6.00
N ILE A 29 -0.95 17.86 -5.46
CA ILE A 29 0.17 17.10 -6.03
C ILE A 29 0.53 16.05 -4.98
N GLY A 30 0.34 14.79 -5.34
CA GLY A 30 0.71 13.65 -4.51
C GLY A 30 2.06 13.08 -4.93
N CYS A 31 2.73 12.41 -4.00
CA CYS A 31 3.81 11.49 -4.29
C CYS A 31 3.52 10.17 -3.59
N GLU A 32 3.83 9.06 -4.25
CA GLU A 32 3.95 7.78 -3.59
C GLU A 32 5.42 7.56 -3.22
N ALA A 33 5.61 6.92 -2.07
CA ALA A 33 6.91 6.52 -1.55
C ALA A 33 6.81 5.06 -1.09
N SER A 34 7.96 4.46 -0.77
CA SER A 34 7.97 3.09 -0.27
C SER A 34 7.57 3.03 1.21
N SER A 35 7.20 1.84 1.67
CA SER A 35 7.25 1.48 3.08
C SER A 35 8.06 0.20 3.19
N TYR A 36 9.20 0.28 3.87
CA TYR A 36 10.16 -0.82 3.84
C TYR A 36 9.69 -1.97 4.72
N THR A 37 9.97 -3.19 4.26
CA THR A 37 9.62 -4.40 5.01
C THR A 37 10.39 -4.44 6.34
N THR A 38 9.66 -4.64 7.42
CA THR A 38 10.19 -4.82 8.78
C THR A 38 9.49 -6.01 9.45
N LYS A 39 10.21 -6.72 10.31
CA LYS A 39 9.65 -7.81 11.13
C LYS A 39 8.62 -7.33 12.16
N THR A 40 8.63 -6.03 12.48
CA THR A 40 7.69 -5.43 13.45
C THR A 40 6.32 -5.15 12.86
N ASN A 41 6.20 -5.12 11.52
CA ASN A 41 4.93 -4.93 10.83
C ASN A 41 4.47 -6.27 10.28
N TYR A 42 3.33 -6.76 10.78
CA TYR A 42 2.84 -8.08 10.43
C TYR A 42 1.32 -8.19 10.57
N LEU A 43 0.79 -9.24 9.97
CA LEU A 43 -0.61 -9.63 10.05
C LEU A 43 -0.74 -10.85 10.96
N SER A 44 -1.79 -10.88 11.77
CA SER A 44 -2.14 -12.04 12.57
C SER A 44 -3.65 -12.21 12.64
N LEU A 45 -4.12 -13.36 13.09
CA LEU A 45 -5.52 -13.57 13.40
C LEU A 45 -5.82 -13.08 14.82
N ASP A 46 -6.94 -12.38 15.00
CA ASP A 46 -7.38 -11.91 16.31
C ASP A 46 -7.86 -13.10 17.17
N PRO A 47 -7.37 -13.26 18.41
CA PRO A 47 -7.74 -14.39 19.25
C PRO A 47 -9.16 -14.26 19.85
N ASN A 48 -9.73 -13.06 19.89
CA ASN A 48 -10.96 -12.76 20.62
C ASN A 48 -12.12 -12.42 19.67
N TYR A 49 -11.84 -11.62 18.64
CA TYR A 49 -12.84 -11.11 17.73
C TYR A 49 -12.96 -11.98 16.48
N LYS A 50 -14.21 -12.27 16.13
CA LYS A 50 -14.57 -13.07 14.96
C LYS A 50 -15.55 -12.31 14.08
N ASP A 51 -15.55 -12.63 12.80
CA ASP A 51 -16.59 -12.16 11.89
C ASP A 51 -17.92 -12.91 12.10
N ARG A 52 -18.94 -12.50 11.35
CA ARG A 52 -20.29 -13.12 11.40
C ARG A 52 -20.32 -14.61 11.03
N LEU A 53 -19.24 -15.16 10.48
CA LEU A 53 -19.10 -16.57 10.10
C LEU A 53 -18.23 -17.35 11.09
N GLY A 54 -17.83 -16.74 12.22
CA GLY A 54 -17.03 -17.37 13.25
C GLY A 54 -15.53 -17.44 12.93
N ARG A 55 -15.06 -16.77 11.87
CA ARG A 55 -13.64 -16.73 11.51
C ARG A 55 -12.94 -15.63 12.30
N PRO A 56 -11.74 -15.86 12.85
CA PRO A 56 -10.94 -14.80 13.46
C PRO A 56 -10.77 -13.59 12.53
N LEU A 57 -10.91 -12.37 13.08
CA LEU A 57 -10.66 -11.15 12.31
C LEU A 57 -9.17 -11.00 11.99
N LEU A 58 -8.86 -10.28 10.90
CA LEU A 58 -7.50 -9.86 10.61
C LEU A 58 -7.08 -8.79 11.63
N ARG A 59 -6.01 -9.05 12.36
CA ARG A 59 -5.34 -8.09 13.23
C ARG A 59 -4.07 -7.58 12.56
N VAL A 60 -4.03 -6.27 12.33
CA VAL A 60 -2.91 -5.58 11.70
C VAL A 60 -2.03 -4.97 12.79
N THR A 61 -0.79 -5.43 12.91
CA THR A 61 0.25 -4.76 13.70
C THR A 61 1.11 -3.98 12.73
N PHE A 62 0.96 -2.66 12.70
CA PHE A 62 1.68 -1.81 11.76
C PHE A 62 1.93 -0.44 12.36
N ASP A 63 3.15 0.05 12.19
CA ASP A 63 3.46 1.46 12.34
C ASP A 63 4.53 1.87 11.33
N PHE A 64 4.69 3.18 11.10
CA PHE A 64 5.69 3.69 10.17
C PHE A 64 7.10 3.61 10.77
N PRO A 65 8.04 2.89 10.14
CA PRO A 65 9.46 3.03 10.43
C PRO A 65 9.92 4.48 10.34
N GLU A 66 10.93 4.86 11.13
CA GLU A 66 11.49 6.21 11.12
C GLU A 66 11.95 6.64 9.71
N ASN A 67 12.51 5.71 8.94
CA ASN A 67 12.93 5.95 7.57
C ASN A 67 11.75 6.32 6.64
N ASP A 68 10.58 5.72 6.84
CA ASP A 68 9.39 6.02 6.04
C ASP A 68 8.91 7.45 6.31
N LEU A 69 8.97 7.90 7.56
CA LEU A 69 8.64 9.28 7.94
C LEU A 69 9.65 10.29 7.35
N LYS A 70 10.96 9.97 7.41
CA LYS A 70 12.01 10.80 6.80
C LYS A 70 11.85 10.90 5.28
N MET A 71 11.58 9.76 4.62
CA MET A 71 11.33 9.70 3.19
C MET A 71 10.08 10.49 2.80
N ALA A 72 8.97 10.35 3.55
CA ALA A 72 7.76 11.11 3.30
C ALA A 72 7.98 12.63 3.41
N ALA A 73 8.75 13.07 4.42
CA ALA A 73 9.13 14.47 4.58
C ALA A 73 9.97 14.96 3.39
N TYR A 74 10.97 14.18 2.97
CA TYR A 74 11.81 14.49 1.83
C TYR A 74 11.02 14.59 0.52
N CYS A 75 10.21 13.58 0.19
CA CYS A 75 9.39 13.55 -1.02
C CYS A 75 8.38 14.70 -1.03
N THR A 76 7.75 15.01 0.12
CA THR A 76 6.86 16.18 0.24
C THR A 76 7.61 17.49 -0.03
N GLY A 77 8.86 17.61 0.44
CA GLY A 77 9.72 18.76 0.13
C GLY A 77 9.96 18.91 -1.37
N LYS A 78 10.26 17.82 -2.08
CA LYS A 78 10.42 17.82 -3.54
C LYS A 78 9.15 18.16 -4.29
N VAL A 79 8.01 17.64 -3.85
CA VAL A 79 6.70 18.02 -4.40
C VAL A 79 6.42 19.52 -4.17
N ALA A 80 6.79 20.07 -3.01
CA ALA A 80 6.63 21.49 -2.73
C ALA A 80 7.52 22.38 -3.61
N GLU A 81 8.75 21.94 -3.94
CA GLU A 81 9.62 22.62 -4.92
C GLU A 81 8.93 22.70 -6.30
N ILE A 82 8.36 21.58 -6.78
CA ILE A 82 7.59 21.52 -8.04
C ILE A 82 6.37 22.43 -7.98
N ALA A 83 5.57 22.32 -6.91
CA ALA A 83 4.37 23.12 -6.72
C ALA A 83 4.71 24.62 -6.71
N LYS A 84 5.82 25.03 -6.09
CA LYS A 84 6.26 26.43 -6.07
C LYS A 84 6.57 26.96 -7.47
N ALA A 85 7.15 26.14 -8.35
CA ALA A 85 7.41 26.52 -9.74
C ALA A 85 6.12 26.77 -10.54
N MET A 86 4.98 26.22 -10.12
CA MET A 86 3.66 26.49 -10.71
C MET A 86 3.06 27.85 -10.28
N ASN A 87 3.78 28.61 -9.43
CA ASN A 87 3.40 29.92 -8.91
C ASN A 87 1.98 30.00 -8.29
N PRO A 88 1.64 29.11 -7.33
CA PRO A 88 0.31 29.10 -6.73
C PRO A 88 0.16 30.29 -5.77
N ARG A 89 -1.05 30.85 -5.69
CA ARG A 89 -1.40 31.88 -4.69
C ARG A 89 -1.21 31.37 -3.25
N GLN A 90 -1.37 30.07 -3.03
CA GLN A 90 -1.21 29.42 -1.74
C GLN A 90 -0.65 28.01 -1.93
N LEU A 91 0.30 27.64 -1.07
CA LEU A 91 0.88 26.31 -1.03
C LEU A 91 0.76 25.76 0.40
N VAL A 92 0.28 24.52 0.52
CA VAL A 92 0.17 23.81 1.79
C VAL A 92 0.87 22.46 1.65
N ALA A 93 1.99 22.28 2.35
CA ALA A 93 2.73 21.03 2.38
C ALA A 93 2.31 20.20 3.60
N ASN A 94 1.90 18.95 3.38
CA ASN A 94 1.39 18.06 4.42
C ASN A 94 2.15 16.72 4.41
N PRO A 95 3.39 16.67 4.90
CA PRO A 95 4.11 15.41 4.99
C PRO A 95 3.42 14.49 6.01
N MET A 96 3.54 13.18 5.77
CA MET A 96 3.10 12.16 6.72
C MET A 96 3.85 12.33 8.05
N LYS A 97 3.12 12.22 9.17
CA LYS A 97 3.68 12.40 10.52
C LYS A 97 2.98 11.46 11.50
N GLY A 98 3.73 11.07 12.53
CA GLY A 98 3.21 10.29 13.65
C GLY A 98 2.92 8.84 13.27
N HIS A 99 2.14 8.20 14.12
CA HIS A 99 1.80 6.79 14.01
C HIS A 99 0.81 6.52 12.87
N TRP A 100 0.83 5.30 12.37
CA TRP A 100 -0.19 4.84 11.43
C TRP A 100 -1.59 4.96 12.03
N ASN A 101 -2.51 5.50 11.23
CA ASN A 101 -3.92 5.60 11.57
C ASN A 101 -4.76 5.20 10.35
N GLY A 102 -5.58 4.16 10.48
CA GLY A 102 -6.48 3.70 9.42
C GLY A 102 -7.70 4.60 9.18
N THR A 103 -7.91 5.65 9.98
CA THR A 103 -9.06 6.56 9.85
C THR A 103 -8.89 7.56 8.70
N PRO A 104 -7.80 8.35 8.61
CA PRO A 104 -7.52 9.10 7.40
C PRO A 104 -7.22 8.14 6.25
N TYR A 105 -7.82 8.37 5.09
CA TYR A 105 -7.44 7.64 3.89
C TYR A 105 -5.98 7.95 3.55
N GLN A 106 -5.17 6.91 3.36
CA GLN A 106 -3.75 7.03 2.99
C GLN A 106 -3.49 6.46 1.60
N SER A 107 -3.79 5.17 1.42
CA SER A 107 -3.69 4.46 0.15
C SER A 107 -4.48 3.15 0.23
N SER A 108 -4.88 2.62 -0.92
CA SER A 108 -5.39 1.26 -1.06
C SER A 108 -4.31 0.25 -1.48
N HIS A 109 -3.04 0.65 -1.57
CA HIS A 109 -1.91 -0.20 -1.95
C HIS A 109 -1.38 -1.05 -0.79
N VAL A 110 -2.19 -2.00 -0.32
CA VAL A 110 -1.78 -2.97 0.69
C VAL A 110 -0.98 -4.10 0.01
N VAL A 111 0.26 -4.29 0.44
CA VAL A 111 1.20 -5.26 -0.12
C VAL A 111 1.86 -6.07 0.98
N GLY A 112 2.41 -7.25 0.64
CA GLY A 112 3.08 -8.13 1.59
C GLY A 112 2.13 -8.95 2.47
N GLY A 113 2.68 -9.66 3.46
CA GLY A 113 1.93 -10.52 4.38
C GLY A 113 1.79 -11.99 3.95
N PHE A 114 2.07 -12.32 2.68
CA PHE A 114 2.22 -13.70 2.21
C PHE A 114 3.28 -13.76 1.11
N VAL A 115 4.49 -13.34 1.49
CA VAL A 115 5.52 -12.85 0.57
C VAL A 115 6.14 -13.97 -0.26
N MET A 116 6.52 -13.66 -1.49
CA MET A 116 7.32 -14.53 -2.34
C MET A 116 8.80 -14.45 -1.98
N GLY A 117 9.54 -15.55 -2.15
CA GLY A 117 10.98 -15.58 -1.93
C GLY A 117 11.65 -16.81 -2.54
N ALA A 118 12.95 -16.93 -2.25
CA ALA A 118 13.78 -18.05 -2.68
C ALA A 118 13.99 -19.11 -1.58
N ASP A 119 13.56 -18.82 -0.35
CA ASP A 119 13.81 -19.65 0.83
C ASP A 119 12.51 -19.79 1.66
N PRO A 120 12.04 -21.01 1.96
CA PRO A 120 10.83 -21.24 2.76
C PRO A 120 10.93 -20.71 4.20
N SER A 121 12.13 -20.54 4.75
CA SER A 121 12.33 -19.97 6.09
C SER A 121 12.04 -18.46 6.16
N THR A 122 11.95 -17.79 5.01
CA THR A 122 11.73 -16.33 4.93
C THR A 122 10.58 -15.92 4.00
N SER A 123 9.87 -16.89 3.40
CA SER A 123 8.80 -16.62 2.44
C SER A 123 7.70 -17.66 2.49
N SER A 124 6.48 -17.27 2.09
CA SER A 124 5.31 -18.14 2.10
C SER A 124 5.08 -18.82 0.76
N VAL A 125 5.50 -18.18 -0.33
CA VAL A 125 5.44 -18.74 -1.68
C VAL A 125 6.77 -18.62 -2.39
N ASN A 126 6.96 -19.48 -3.36
CA ASN A 126 8.17 -19.50 -4.18
C ASN A 126 8.05 -18.53 -5.38
N LYS A 127 9.06 -18.53 -6.27
CA LYS A 127 9.10 -17.62 -7.44
C LYS A 127 7.93 -17.78 -8.42
N HIS A 128 7.18 -18.88 -8.34
CA HIS A 128 6.00 -19.21 -9.15
C HIS A 128 4.67 -18.98 -8.43
N LEU A 129 4.71 -18.37 -7.23
CA LEU A 129 3.55 -18.17 -6.35
C LEU A 129 2.94 -19.46 -5.81
N GLN A 130 3.69 -20.56 -5.83
CA GLN A 130 3.31 -21.83 -5.23
C GLN A 130 3.69 -21.82 -3.75
N VAL A 131 2.79 -22.29 -2.89
CA VAL A 131 3.03 -22.43 -1.45
C VAL A 131 4.04 -23.53 -1.20
N TRP A 132 5.04 -23.26 -0.34
CA TRP A 132 6.09 -24.23 -0.02
C TRP A 132 5.53 -25.53 0.58
N ASP A 133 4.68 -25.43 1.60
CA ASP A 133 4.16 -26.60 2.32
C ASP A 133 2.98 -27.30 1.63
N VAL A 134 2.39 -26.68 0.61
CA VAL A 134 1.17 -27.17 -0.05
C VAL A 134 1.36 -27.08 -1.57
N PRO A 135 1.99 -28.08 -2.21
CA PRO A 135 2.44 -27.96 -3.59
C PRO A 135 1.34 -27.79 -4.65
N ASN A 136 0.08 -28.06 -4.32
CA ASN A 136 -1.07 -27.82 -5.21
C ASN A 136 -1.78 -26.47 -4.96
N LEU A 137 -1.25 -25.63 -4.07
CA LEU A 137 -1.82 -24.33 -3.74
C LEU A 137 -0.96 -23.18 -4.30
N PHE A 138 -1.64 -22.21 -4.92
CA PHE A 138 -1.03 -21.01 -5.49
C PHE A 138 -1.72 -19.77 -4.95
N VAL A 139 -0.94 -18.76 -4.54
CA VAL A 139 -1.46 -17.50 -3.98
C VAL A 139 -1.01 -16.33 -4.84
N VAL A 140 -1.96 -15.73 -5.55
CA VAL A 140 -1.73 -14.64 -6.49
C VAL A 140 -2.29 -13.34 -5.92
N GLY A 141 -1.42 -12.34 -5.75
CA GLY A 141 -1.83 -11.04 -5.25
C GLY A 141 -0.65 -10.17 -4.86
N ALA A 142 -0.92 -8.93 -4.44
CA ALA A 142 0.10 -8.04 -3.92
C ALA A 142 0.68 -8.51 -2.57
N SER A 143 0.02 -9.49 -1.93
CA SER A 143 0.53 -10.15 -0.73
C SER A 143 1.89 -10.83 -0.95
N ALA A 144 2.17 -11.23 -2.20
CA ALA A 144 3.41 -11.84 -2.62
C ALA A 144 4.59 -10.86 -2.63
N PHE A 145 4.39 -9.55 -2.47
CA PHE A 145 5.47 -8.59 -2.66
C PHE A 145 6.36 -8.55 -1.41
N PRO A 146 7.66 -8.88 -1.51
CA PRO A 146 8.56 -8.84 -0.37
C PRO A 146 8.97 -7.41 0.00
N GLN A 147 8.72 -6.43 -0.87
CA GLN A 147 8.97 -5.00 -0.66
C GLN A 147 7.85 -4.18 -1.28
N ASN A 148 7.59 -3.01 -0.70
CA ASN A 148 6.71 -2.02 -1.32
C ASN A 148 7.50 -1.27 -2.42
N PRO A 149 7.07 -1.30 -3.69
CA PRO A 149 7.82 -0.68 -4.79
C PRO A 149 7.71 0.85 -4.83
N GLY A 150 6.88 1.47 -3.99
CA GLY A 150 6.58 2.91 -4.05
C GLY A 150 5.78 3.33 -5.28
N TYR A 151 5.08 2.38 -5.91
CA TYR A 151 4.26 2.59 -7.11
C TYR A 151 3.03 1.69 -7.10
N ASN A 152 2.03 2.00 -7.92
CA ASN A 152 0.77 1.26 -7.98
C ASN A 152 1.00 -0.23 -8.30
N PRO A 153 0.57 -1.17 -7.44
CA PRO A 153 1.00 -2.57 -7.52
C PRO A 153 0.26 -3.40 -8.58
N THR A 154 -0.90 -2.94 -9.06
CA THR A 154 -1.83 -3.76 -9.88
C THR A 154 -1.19 -4.31 -11.16
N GLY A 155 -0.34 -3.53 -11.84
CA GLY A 155 0.38 -4.01 -13.03
C GLY A 155 1.28 -5.21 -12.71
N THR A 156 2.05 -5.12 -11.62
CA THR A 156 2.90 -6.21 -11.14
C THR A 156 2.09 -7.40 -10.65
N VAL A 157 0.93 -7.19 -10.02
CA VAL A 157 0.00 -8.27 -9.68
C VAL A 157 -0.44 -9.04 -10.94
N GLY A 158 -0.81 -8.33 -12.00
CA GLY A 158 -1.15 -8.94 -13.29
C GLY A 158 0.01 -9.75 -13.88
N ALA A 159 1.23 -9.19 -13.85
CA ALA A 159 2.42 -9.88 -14.32
C ALA A 159 2.70 -11.18 -13.53
N LEU A 160 2.57 -11.15 -12.20
CA LEU A 160 2.71 -12.34 -11.36
C LEU A 160 1.61 -13.37 -11.62
N ALA A 161 0.37 -12.93 -11.88
CA ALA A 161 -0.72 -13.82 -12.25
C ALA A 161 -0.41 -14.58 -13.55
N PHE A 162 0.07 -13.89 -14.59
CA PHE A 162 0.51 -14.53 -15.83
C PHE A 162 1.69 -15.48 -15.60
N LYS A 163 2.65 -15.11 -14.75
CA LYS A 163 3.79 -15.96 -14.40
C LYS A 163 3.36 -17.25 -13.70
N ALA A 164 2.43 -17.16 -12.75
CA ALA A 164 1.87 -18.31 -12.05
C ALA A 164 1.08 -19.21 -13.02
N ALA A 165 0.21 -18.63 -13.84
CA ALA A 165 -0.57 -19.38 -14.84
C ALA A 165 0.34 -20.10 -15.85
N HIS A 166 1.40 -19.43 -16.31
CA HIS A 166 2.40 -20.05 -17.18
C HIS A 166 3.08 -21.25 -16.50
N ALA A 167 3.48 -21.09 -15.23
CA ALA A 167 4.13 -22.16 -14.48
C ALA A 167 3.20 -23.36 -14.25
N ILE A 168 1.94 -23.09 -13.89
CA ILE A 168 0.90 -24.10 -13.74
C ILE A 168 0.74 -24.90 -15.03
N ARG A 169 0.52 -24.20 -16.15
CA ARG A 169 0.25 -24.84 -17.45
C ARG A 169 1.44 -25.63 -17.97
N ASN A 170 2.65 -25.08 -17.88
CA ASN A 170 3.80 -25.60 -18.61
C ASN A 170 4.69 -26.53 -17.77
N PHE A 171 4.63 -26.43 -16.44
CA PHE A 171 5.46 -27.22 -15.53
C PHE A 171 4.61 -28.08 -14.59
N TYR A 172 3.77 -27.46 -13.75
CA TYR A 172 3.02 -28.18 -12.71
C TYR A 172 2.11 -29.28 -13.26
N LEU A 173 1.29 -28.98 -14.28
CA LEU A 173 0.35 -29.96 -14.84
C LEU A 173 1.06 -31.14 -15.53
N LYS A 174 2.32 -30.97 -15.96
CA LYS A 174 3.11 -32.06 -16.56
C LYS A 174 3.76 -32.94 -15.49
N LYS A 175 4.15 -32.36 -14.37
CA LYS A 175 4.74 -33.04 -13.23
C LYS A 175 4.30 -32.37 -11.93
N PRO A 176 3.15 -32.79 -11.35
CA PRO A 176 2.66 -32.22 -10.10
C PRO A 176 3.67 -32.43 -8.97
N GLY A 177 3.81 -31.42 -8.12
CA GLY A 177 4.77 -31.39 -7.03
C GLY A 177 5.38 -30.00 -6.87
N GLU A 178 6.39 -29.89 -6.01
CA GLU A 178 7.15 -28.66 -5.84
C GLU A 178 7.87 -28.29 -7.15
N MET A 179 7.79 -27.02 -7.55
CA MET A 179 8.40 -26.51 -8.79
C MET A 179 9.74 -25.81 -8.58
N ILE A 180 10.33 -25.94 -7.39
CA ILE A 180 11.69 -25.51 -7.11
C ILE A 180 12.48 -26.75 -6.68
N ALA A 181 13.33 -27.20 -7.59
CA ALA A 181 14.42 -28.13 -7.35
C ALA A 181 15.72 -27.43 -7.73
#